data_AF-A0A7L2X5D1-F1
#
_entry.id   AF-A0A7L2X5D1-F1
#
_cell.length_a   1.000
_cell.length_b   1.000
_cell.length_c   1.000
_cell.angle_alpha   90.00
_cell.angle_beta   90.00
_cell.angle_gamma   90.00
#
_symmetry.space_group_name_H-M   'P 1'
#
loop_
_entity.id
_entity.type
_entity.pdbx_description
1 polymer ?
#
loop_
_entity_poly.entity_id
_entity_poly.type
_entity_poly.pdbx_seq_one_letter_code
_entity_poly.pdbx_strand_id
1 'polypeptide(L)'
;QYVIVSSKKILFYDSEQDKEQSNPHMVLDIDKLFHVRPVTQTDVYRADAKEIPRIFQILYANEGESKKEQEFPVEPMGEKSNYICHKGHEFIPTLYHFPTNCEACMKPLWHMFKPPPALECRRCHIKCHKDHMDKKEEIIAPCKVYYDISTAKNLLLLANSTEEQQKWVSRLVKKIPKKPPAPDPFARSSPRTSMKVQPNQSIRR
;
A
#
# COMPACT_ATOMS: atom_id res chain seq x y z
N GLN A 1 -26.79 8.89 9.18
CA GLN A 1 -25.65 8.10 8.66
C GLN A 1 -25.84 6.65 9.05
N TYR A 2 -25.78 5.74 8.08
CA TYR A 2 -25.93 4.30 8.25
C TYR A 2 -24.67 3.59 7.77
N VAL A 3 -24.21 2.59 8.51
CA VAL A 3 -23.02 1.81 8.16
C VAL A 3 -23.42 0.35 8.00
N ILE A 4 -23.12 -0.23 6.84
CA ILE A 4 -23.38 -1.64 6.54
C ILE A 4 -22.06 -2.33 6.28
N VAL A 5 -21.89 -3.52 6.84
CA VAL A 5 -20.75 -4.37 6.53
C VAL A 5 -21.16 -5.61 5.77
N SER A 6 -20.55 -5.75 4.60
CA SER A 6 -20.56 -6.95 3.78
C SER A 6 -19.36 -7.84 4.14
N SER A 7 -19.26 -9.00 3.52
CA SER A 7 -18.15 -9.93 3.72
C SER A 7 -16.78 -9.35 3.31
N LYS A 8 -16.77 -8.40 2.36
CA LYS A 8 -15.56 -7.79 1.80
C LYS A 8 -15.45 -6.27 1.96
N LYS A 9 -16.55 -5.56 2.25
CA LYS A 9 -16.60 -4.09 2.24
C LYS A 9 -17.39 -3.51 3.41
N ILE A 10 -17.02 -2.31 3.82
CA ILE A 10 -17.78 -1.44 4.72
C ILE A 10 -18.38 -0.31 3.88
N LEU A 11 -19.69 -0.15 3.95
CA LEU A 11 -20.47 0.78 3.15
C LEU A 11 -21.07 1.84 4.07
N PHE A 12 -20.85 3.11 3.75
CA PHE A 12 -21.34 4.25 4.51
C PHE A 12 -22.37 5.00 3.67
N TYR A 13 -23.55 5.21 4.25
CA TYR A 13 -24.68 5.90 3.64
C TYR A 13 -25.04 7.11 4.48
N ASP A 14 -25.39 8.22 3.83
CA ASP A 14 -25.83 9.42 4.56
C ASP A 14 -27.30 9.31 4.98
N SER A 15 -28.16 8.78 4.10
CA SER A 15 -29.60 8.59 4.33
C SER A 15 -30.06 7.13 4.21
N GLU A 16 -31.29 6.86 4.64
CA GLU A 16 -31.94 5.55 4.48
C GLU A 16 -32.34 5.29 3.02
N GLN A 17 -32.69 6.34 2.27
CA GLN A 17 -32.96 6.26 0.83
C GLN A 17 -31.72 5.83 0.04
N ASP A 18 -30.55 6.37 0.39
CA ASP A 18 -29.28 5.95 -0.22
C ASP A 18 -28.97 4.49 0.05
N LYS A 19 -29.35 4.00 1.24
CA LYS A 19 -29.22 2.59 1.61
C LYS A 19 -30.14 1.71 0.78
N GLU A 20 -31.41 2.08 0.61
CA GLU A 20 -32.36 1.33 -0.22
C GLU A 20 -31.92 1.26 -1.69
N GLN A 21 -31.34 2.35 -2.20
CA GLN A 21 -30.81 2.43 -3.56
C GLN A 21 -29.39 1.81 -3.70
N SER A 22 -28.83 1.24 -2.62
CA SER A 22 -27.47 0.71 -2.60
C SER A 22 -26.42 1.71 -3.12
N ASN A 23 -26.58 2.98 -2.76
CA ASN A 23 -25.77 4.11 -3.18
C ASN A 23 -24.93 4.67 -2.00
N PRO A 24 -23.84 3.99 -1.59
CA PRO A 24 -22.99 4.46 -0.50
C PRO A 24 -22.19 5.71 -0.91
N HIS A 25 -22.08 6.69 -0.01
CA HIS A 25 -21.20 7.85 -0.19
C HIS A 25 -19.73 7.49 0.05
N MET A 26 -19.44 6.50 0.90
CA MET A 26 -18.09 5.99 1.11
C MET A 26 -18.08 4.47 1.22
N VAL A 27 -17.04 3.84 0.68
CA VAL A 27 -16.82 2.40 0.71
C VAL A 27 -15.39 2.12 1.14
N LEU A 28 -15.21 1.24 2.13
CA LEU A 28 -13.90 0.74 2.58
C LEU A 28 -13.76 -0.75 2.28
N ASP A 29 -12.64 -1.16 1.71
CA ASP A 29 -12.33 -2.58 1.51
C ASP A 29 -11.72 -3.20 2.78
N ILE A 30 -12.28 -4.32 3.23
CA ILE A 30 -11.94 -4.94 4.54
C ILE A 30 -10.53 -5.54 4.53
N ASP A 31 -10.05 -6.01 3.38
CA ASP A 31 -8.69 -6.52 3.18
C ASP A 31 -7.62 -5.42 3.25
N LYS A 32 -8.02 -4.15 3.12
CA LYS A 32 -7.15 -2.97 3.23
C LYS A 32 -7.16 -2.32 4.61
N LEU A 33 -7.86 -2.91 5.58
CA LEU A 33 -7.81 -2.48 6.97
C LEU A 33 -6.51 -2.95 7.63
N PHE A 34 -5.83 -2.04 8.33
CA PHE A 34 -4.62 -2.33 9.08
C PHE A 34 -4.93 -2.72 10.52
N HIS A 35 -5.75 -1.92 11.21
CA HIS A 35 -6.21 -2.26 12.55
C HIS A 35 -7.57 -1.66 12.84
N VAL A 36 -8.29 -2.31 13.75
CA VAL A 36 -9.53 -1.78 14.34
C VAL A 36 -9.41 -1.91 15.85
N ARG A 37 -9.59 -0.82 16.59
CA ARG A 37 -9.48 -0.81 18.05
C ARG A 37 -10.46 0.15 18.71
N PRO A 38 -10.88 -0.11 19.96
CA PRO A 38 -11.51 0.91 20.79
C PRO A 38 -10.60 2.11 20.95
N VAL A 39 -11.20 3.30 21.06
CA VAL A 39 -10.45 4.51 21.39
C VAL A 39 -10.41 4.75 22.90
N THR A 40 -9.47 5.58 23.30
CA THR A 40 -9.27 6.04 24.67
C THR A 40 -9.35 7.57 24.74
N GLN A 41 -9.39 8.14 25.94
CA GLN A 41 -9.45 9.59 26.13
C GLN A 41 -8.31 10.35 25.41
N THR A 42 -7.13 9.73 25.27
CA THR A 42 -6.00 10.33 24.55
C THR A 42 -6.22 10.43 23.04
N ASP A 43 -7.03 9.52 22.47
CA ASP A 43 -7.35 9.51 21.04
C ASP A 43 -8.41 10.57 20.69
N VAL A 44 -9.31 10.88 21.63
CA VAL A 44 -10.47 11.76 21.43
C VAL A 44 -10.61 12.78 22.56
N TYR A 45 -9.59 13.62 22.74
CA TYR A 45 -9.52 14.55 23.88
C TYR A 45 -10.69 15.55 24.00
N ARG A 46 -11.42 15.81 22.91
CA ARG A 46 -12.58 16.72 22.88
C ARG A 46 -13.94 16.02 23.01
N ALA A 47 -14.00 14.69 22.95
CA ALA A 47 -15.26 13.97 23.02
C ALA A 47 -15.78 13.89 24.46
N ASP A 48 -17.10 13.82 24.63
CA ASP A 48 -17.73 13.56 25.92
C ASP A 48 -17.30 12.17 26.41
N ALA A 49 -16.87 12.09 27.68
CA ALA A 49 -16.45 10.84 28.32
C ALA A 49 -17.52 9.73 28.25
N LYS A 50 -18.80 10.09 28.15
CA LYS A 50 -19.92 9.13 27.99
C LYS A 50 -19.94 8.48 26.61
N GLU A 51 -19.43 9.16 25.59
CA GLU A 51 -19.45 8.66 24.21
C GLU A 51 -18.20 7.85 23.87
N ILE A 52 -17.07 8.10 24.54
CA ILE A 52 -15.78 7.42 24.30
C ILE A 52 -15.91 5.88 24.26
N PRO A 53 -16.62 5.21 25.18
CA PRO A 53 -16.76 3.76 25.16
C PRO A 53 -17.49 3.21 23.91
N ARG A 54 -18.20 4.07 23.18
CA ARG A 54 -18.93 3.74 21.94
C ARG A 54 -18.11 4.04 20.69
N ILE A 55 -16.97 4.71 20.82
CA ILE A 55 -16.13 5.09 19.69
C ILE A 55 -15.08 4.00 19.43
N PHE A 56 -14.79 3.76 18.16
CA PHE A 56 -13.68 2.91 17.73
C PHE A 56 -12.97 3.51 16.52
N GLN A 57 -11.69 3.19 16.39
CA GLN A 57 -10.83 3.64 15.32
C GLN A 57 -10.63 2.51 14.31
N ILE A 58 -10.68 2.88 13.04
CA ILE A 58 -10.24 2.06 11.91
C ILE A 58 -9.03 2.77 11.27
N LEU A 59 -7.92 2.05 11.16
CA LEU A 59 -6.78 2.44 10.35
C LEU A 59 -6.79 1.61 9.07
N TYR A 60 -6.68 2.25 7.90
CA TYR A 60 -6.77 1.58 6.61
C TYR A 60 -5.90 2.25 5.55
N ALA A 61 -5.58 1.51 4.48
CA ALA A 61 -4.82 2.04 3.35
C ALA A 61 -5.66 3.07 2.57
N ASN A 62 -5.05 4.18 2.15
CA ASN A 62 -5.75 5.22 1.37
C ASN A 62 -6.44 4.67 0.10
N GLU A 63 -5.83 3.69 -0.57
CA GLU A 63 -6.42 3.01 -1.75
C GLU A 63 -7.67 2.17 -1.43
N GLY A 64 -7.86 1.78 -0.18
CA GLY A 64 -9.00 0.98 0.26
C GLY A 64 -10.27 1.81 0.41
N GLU A 65 -10.20 3.13 0.25
CA GLU A 65 -11.33 4.05 0.32
C GLU A 65 -11.77 4.49 -1.07
N SER A 66 -13.05 4.28 -1.37
CA SER A 66 -13.74 4.89 -2.50
C SER A 66 -14.82 5.82 -1.96
N LYS A 67 -14.71 7.13 -2.24
CA LYS A 67 -15.76 8.10 -1.94
C LYS A 67 -16.48 8.47 -3.24
N LYS A 68 -17.81 8.59 -3.17
CA LYS A 68 -18.58 9.15 -4.28
C LYS A 68 -18.12 10.59 -4.44
N GLU A 69 -17.46 10.87 -5.56
CA GLU A 69 -16.80 12.14 -5.84
C GLU A 69 -17.78 13.29 -5.61
N GLN A 70 -17.54 14.11 -4.58
CA GLN A 70 -17.87 15.51 -4.72
C GLN A 70 -16.94 16.00 -5.82
N GLU A 71 -17.51 16.22 -7.00
CA GLU A 71 -16.91 16.96 -8.11
C GLU A 71 -16.62 18.40 -7.66
N PHE A 72 -15.68 18.58 -6.74
CA PHE A 72 -14.91 19.80 -6.73
C PHE A 72 -13.95 19.64 -7.91
N PRO A 73 -13.94 20.59 -8.88
CA PRO A 73 -12.89 20.61 -9.87
C PRO A 73 -11.60 20.66 -9.08
N VAL A 74 -10.84 19.56 -9.14
CA VAL A 74 -9.48 19.54 -8.61
C VAL A 74 -8.76 20.56 -9.48
N GLU A 75 -8.61 21.78 -8.97
CA GLU A 75 -7.67 22.73 -9.54
C GLU A 75 -6.37 21.93 -9.72
N PRO A 76 -5.77 21.94 -10.92
CA PRO A 76 -4.55 21.19 -11.15
C PRO A 76 -3.49 21.80 -10.23
N MET A 77 -3.25 21.15 -9.09
CA MET A 77 -2.17 21.48 -8.19
C MET A 77 -0.88 21.16 -8.96
N GLY A 78 -0.45 22.18 -9.69
CA GLY A 78 0.65 22.15 -10.61
C GLY A 78 1.94 22.06 -9.85
N GLU A 79 2.45 20.85 -9.71
CA GLU A 79 3.88 20.59 -9.68
C GLU A 79 4.13 19.37 -10.56
N LYS A 80 4.98 19.52 -11.57
CA LYS A 80 5.34 18.47 -12.52
C LYS A 80 5.92 17.27 -11.76
N SER A 81 5.06 16.33 -11.38
CA SER A 81 5.46 15.10 -10.72
C SER A 81 6.24 14.26 -11.73
N ASN A 82 7.56 14.18 -11.57
CA ASN A 82 8.46 13.34 -12.37
C ASN A 82 8.28 11.83 -12.10
N TYR A 83 7.05 11.41 -11.76
CA TYR A 83 6.69 10.06 -11.34
C TYR A 83 5.68 9.47 -12.32
N ILE A 84 5.87 8.21 -12.70
CA ILE A 84 4.99 7.46 -13.59
C ILE A 84 4.23 6.43 -12.76
N CYS A 85 2.91 6.53 -12.71
CA CYS A 85 2.06 5.61 -11.96
C CYS A 85 1.67 4.37 -12.79
N HIS A 86 1.97 3.16 -12.32
CA HIS A 86 1.57 1.93 -13.02
C HIS A 86 1.41 0.72 -12.09
N LYS A 87 0.24 0.06 -12.09
CA LYS A 87 -0.05 -1.14 -11.27
C LYS A 87 0.38 -1.00 -9.79
N GLY A 88 0.18 0.20 -9.23
CA GLY A 88 0.57 0.54 -7.85
C GLY A 88 2.05 0.97 -7.65
N HIS A 89 2.86 0.99 -8.71
CA HIS A 89 4.20 1.55 -8.64
C HIS A 89 4.19 3.06 -8.89
N GLU A 90 5.12 3.75 -8.26
CA GLU A 90 5.52 5.13 -8.60
C GLU A 90 6.94 5.07 -9.16
N PHE A 91 7.05 5.01 -10.47
CA PHE A 91 8.32 4.90 -11.16
C PHE A 91 8.98 6.26 -11.36
N ILE A 92 10.27 6.33 -11.04
CA ILE A 92 11.14 7.46 -11.33
C ILE A 92 12.04 7.07 -12.51
N PRO A 93 12.14 7.89 -13.56
CA PRO A 93 13.14 7.72 -14.61
C PRO A 93 14.57 7.75 -14.04
N THR A 94 15.37 6.73 -14.36
CA THR A 94 16.76 6.61 -13.91
C THR A 94 17.63 5.97 -14.98
N LEU A 95 18.95 5.99 -14.78
CA LEU A 95 19.96 5.40 -15.66
C LEU A 95 21.00 4.66 -14.81
N TYR A 96 21.34 3.43 -15.19
CA TYR A 96 22.35 2.64 -14.49
C TYR A 96 23.63 2.49 -15.31
N HIS A 97 24.72 3.09 -14.86
CA HIS A 97 26.05 2.93 -15.47
C HIS A 97 26.82 1.71 -14.93
N PHE A 98 26.32 1.09 -13.86
CA PHE A 98 26.91 -0.07 -13.18
C PHE A 98 26.00 -1.30 -13.29
N PRO A 99 26.56 -2.52 -13.17
CA PRO A 99 25.81 -3.77 -13.31
C PRO A 99 24.48 -3.79 -12.56
N THR A 100 23.38 -3.82 -13.33
CA THR A 100 22.00 -3.80 -12.85
C THR A 100 21.11 -4.57 -13.83
N ASN A 101 20.18 -5.40 -13.36
CA ASN A 101 19.27 -6.17 -14.22
C ASN A 101 17.85 -5.61 -14.17
N CYS A 102 17.10 -5.81 -15.25
CA CYS A 102 15.68 -5.53 -15.30
C CYS A 102 14.91 -6.68 -14.66
N GLU A 103 14.06 -6.39 -13.69
CA GLU A 103 13.28 -7.38 -12.96
C GLU A 103 12.11 -7.94 -13.79
N ALA A 104 11.74 -7.27 -14.90
CA ALA A 104 10.64 -7.69 -15.76
C ALA A 104 11.08 -8.68 -16.85
N CYS A 105 12.28 -8.51 -17.43
CA CYS A 105 12.77 -9.36 -18.50
C CYS A 105 14.12 -10.05 -18.21
N MET A 106 14.69 -9.85 -17.02
CA MET A 106 15.99 -10.36 -16.56
C MET A 106 17.21 -9.91 -17.40
N LYS A 107 17.01 -9.06 -18.42
CA LYS A 107 18.09 -8.52 -19.26
C LYS A 107 18.88 -7.45 -18.52
N PRO A 108 20.14 -7.19 -18.91
CA PRO A 108 20.91 -6.06 -18.41
C PRO A 108 20.15 -4.72 -18.59
N LEU A 109 20.08 -3.95 -17.51
CA LEU A 109 19.47 -2.62 -17.44
C LEU A 109 20.54 -1.53 -17.35
N TRP A 110 21.79 -1.83 -17.74
CA TRP A 110 22.93 -0.94 -17.55
C TRP A 110 23.84 -0.89 -18.77
N HIS A 111 24.59 0.21 -18.89
CA HIS A 111 25.72 0.34 -19.81
C HIS A 111 26.60 1.53 -19.38
N MET A 112 27.93 1.41 -19.47
CA MET A 112 28.86 2.43 -18.93
C MET A 112 28.79 3.79 -19.64
N PHE A 113 28.68 3.80 -20.96
CA PHE A 113 28.66 5.05 -21.76
C PHE A 113 27.25 5.55 -22.11
N LYS A 114 26.34 4.64 -22.47
CA LYS A 114 24.97 4.96 -22.89
C LYS A 114 23.99 3.97 -22.24
N PRO A 115 23.71 4.13 -20.95
CA PRO A 115 22.77 3.25 -20.24
C PRO A 115 21.38 3.32 -20.89
N PRO A 116 20.67 2.18 -20.95
CA PRO A 116 19.31 2.18 -21.45
C PRO A 116 18.38 2.98 -20.51
N PRO A 117 17.32 3.61 -21.03
CA PRO A 117 16.31 4.26 -20.20
C PRO A 117 15.67 3.27 -19.22
N ALA A 118 15.78 3.57 -17.93
CA ALA A 118 15.26 2.73 -16.87
C ALA A 118 14.23 3.47 -16.02
N LEU A 119 13.43 2.70 -15.30
CA LEU A 119 12.47 3.12 -14.32
C LEU A 119 12.76 2.40 -13.01
N GLU A 120 12.81 3.14 -11.91
CA GLU A 120 12.92 2.59 -10.56
C GLU A 120 11.69 2.98 -9.75
N CYS A 121 11.00 2.00 -9.17
CA CYS A 121 9.89 2.30 -8.28
C CYS A 121 10.43 2.85 -6.95
N ARG A 122 10.03 4.07 -6.55
CA ARG A 122 10.44 4.66 -5.28
C ARG A 122 9.96 3.91 -4.03
N ARG A 123 8.99 3.01 -4.19
CA ARG A 123 8.34 2.27 -3.09
C ARG A 123 8.98 0.91 -2.88
N CYS A 124 9.05 0.10 -3.95
CA CYS A 124 9.57 -1.26 -3.87
C CYS A 124 10.98 -1.45 -4.46
N HIS A 125 11.57 -0.38 -5.01
CA HIS A 125 12.90 -0.38 -5.65
C HIS A 125 13.06 -1.38 -6.81
N ILE A 126 11.95 -1.87 -7.37
CA ILE A 126 11.97 -2.67 -8.60
C ILE A 126 12.49 -1.81 -9.74
N LYS A 127 13.34 -2.41 -10.58
CA LYS A 127 14.00 -1.74 -11.69
C LYS A 127 13.56 -2.38 -13.00
N CYS A 128 13.11 -1.58 -13.96
CA CYS A 128 12.70 -2.08 -15.28
C CYS A 128 13.09 -1.11 -16.40
N HIS A 129 13.14 -1.60 -17.63
CA HIS A 129 13.30 -0.73 -18.80
C HIS A 129 12.07 0.15 -19.00
N LYS A 130 12.28 1.40 -19.42
CA LYS A 130 11.16 2.31 -19.79
C LYS A 130 10.33 1.75 -20.95
N ASP A 131 10.97 1.01 -21.86
CA ASP A 131 10.31 0.40 -23.03
C ASP A 131 9.13 -0.50 -22.65
N HIS A 132 9.22 -1.23 -21.52
CA HIS A 132 8.14 -2.10 -21.05
C HIS A 132 6.86 -1.31 -20.74
N MET A 133 7.02 -0.08 -20.24
CA MET A 133 5.93 0.84 -19.98
C MET A 133 5.40 1.47 -21.28
N ASP A 134 6.30 1.93 -22.15
CA ASP A 134 5.92 2.61 -23.40
C ASP A 134 5.17 1.67 -24.36
N LYS A 135 5.55 0.38 -24.39
CA LYS A 135 4.91 -0.67 -25.18
C LYS A 135 3.69 -1.31 -24.51
N LYS A 136 3.34 -0.87 -23.30
CA LYS A 136 2.26 -1.44 -22.47
C LYS A 136 2.37 -2.97 -22.31
N GLU A 137 3.59 -3.47 -22.13
CA GLU A 137 3.81 -4.90 -21.94
C GLU A 137 3.28 -5.32 -20.55
N GLU A 138 2.49 -6.39 -20.49
CA GLU A 138 1.86 -6.81 -19.22
C GLU A 138 2.81 -7.53 -18.25
N ILE A 139 4.12 -7.53 -18.51
CA ILE A 139 5.13 -8.28 -17.76
C ILE A 139 5.48 -7.69 -16.37
N ILE A 140 5.13 -6.43 -16.11
CA ILE A 140 5.39 -5.78 -14.81
C ILE A 140 4.32 -6.24 -13.81
N ALA A 141 4.76 -6.92 -12.75
CA ALA A 141 3.89 -7.34 -11.65
C ALA A 141 3.46 -6.14 -10.78
N PRO A 142 2.29 -6.21 -10.11
CA PRO A 142 1.84 -5.16 -9.18
C PRO A 142 2.84 -4.88 -8.05
N CYS A 143 2.82 -3.65 -7.53
CA CYS A 143 3.74 -3.24 -6.48
C CYS A 143 3.53 -4.03 -5.19
N LYS A 144 4.53 -4.83 -4.80
CA LYS A 144 4.52 -5.62 -3.56
C LYS A 144 4.51 -4.76 -2.30
N VAL A 145 4.87 -3.48 -2.42
CA VAL A 145 5.03 -2.52 -1.32
C VAL A 145 4.08 -1.33 -1.48
N TYR A 146 2.96 -1.49 -2.22
CA TYR A 146 1.80 -0.61 -2.06
C TYR A 146 1.12 -0.93 -0.72
N TYR A 147 1.85 -0.75 0.37
CA TYR A 147 1.36 -0.84 1.73
C TYR A 147 2.13 0.20 2.52
N ASP A 148 1.90 1.46 2.20
CA ASP A 148 2.54 2.55 2.91
C ASP A 148 1.67 2.98 4.10
N ILE A 149 2.06 2.54 5.31
CA ILE A 149 1.44 2.94 6.58
C ILE A 149 1.50 4.47 6.74
N SER A 150 2.45 5.17 6.10
CA SER A 150 2.53 6.64 6.17
C SER A 150 1.38 7.36 5.44
N THR A 151 0.73 6.67 4.49
CA THR A 151 -0.47 7.16 3.79
C THR A 151 -1.77 6.61 4.39
N ALA A 152 -1.68 5.86 5.49
CA ALA A 152 -2.84 5.26 6.12
C ALA A 152 -3.80 6.33 6.64
N LYS A 153 -5.08 6.15 6.39
CA LYS A 153 -6.13 7.01 6.90
C LYS A 153 -6.66 6.47 8.22
N ASN A 154 -7.04 7.39 9.09
CA ASN A 154 -7.67 7.12 10.37
C ASN A 154 -9.14 7.56 10.30
N LEU A 155 -10.04 6.64 10.61
CA LEU A 155 -11.47 6.93 10.71
C LEU A 155 -11.96 6.56 12.12
N LEU A 156 -12.65 7.51 12.74
CA LEU A 156 -13.34 7.32 14.02
C LEU A 156 -14.82 7.08 13.76
N LEU A 157 -15.37 6.04 14.36
CA LEU A 157 -16.78 5.67 14.23
C LEU A 157 -17.43 5.59 15.59
N LEU A 158 -18.59 6.23 15.73
CA LEU A 158 -19.44 6.17 16.91
C LEU A 158 -20.52 5.09 16.69
N ALA A 159 -20.51 4.04 17.50
CA ALA A 159 -21.56 3.02 17.49
C ALA A 159 -22.80 3.48 18.29
N ASN A 160 -23.96 2.84 18.12
CA ASN A 160 -25.17 3.23 18.87
C ASN A 160 -25.09 2.81 20.35
N SER A 161 -24.30 1.78 20.67
CA SER A 161 -24.04 1.35 22.05
C SER A 161 -22.63 0.78 22.22
N THR A 162 -22.19 0.62 23.48
CA THR A 162 -20.89 0.03 23.81
C THR A 162 -20.84 -1.44 23.39
N GLU A 163 -21.93 -2.17 23.55
CA GLU A 163 -22.03 -3.57 23.13
C GLU A 163 -21.93 -3.69 21.60
N GLU A 164 -22.53 -2.74 20.89
CA GLU A 164 -22.43 -2.68 19.44
C GLU A 164 -20.98 -2.40 19.00
N GLN A 165 -20.32 -1.43 19.64
CA GLN A 165 -18.90 -1.14 19.41
C GLN A 165 -18.04 -2.39 19.59
N GLN A 166 -18.25 -3.17 20.65
CA GLN A 166 -17.49 -4.40 20.91
C GLN A 166 -17.75 -5.47 19.85
N LYS A 167 -19.00 -5.61 19.39
CA LYS A 167 -19.37 -6.50 18.28
C LYS A 167 -18.68 -6.05 16.98
N TRP A 168 -18.66 -4.76 16.70
CA TRP A 168 -18.01 -4.16 15.54
C TRP A 168 -16.51 -4.43 15.51
N VAL A 169 -15.80 -4.07 16.59
CA VAL A 169 -14.36 -4.32 16.73
C VAL A 169 -14.06 -5.81 16.61
N SER A 170 -14.79 -6.67 17.32
CA SER A 170 -14.56 -8.12 17.30
C SER A 170 -14.77 -8.75 15.92
N ARG A 171 -15.76 -8.27 15.15
CA ARG A 171 -16.05 -8.78 13.80
C ARG A 171 -15.01 -8.31 12.80
N LEU A 172 -14.67 -7.02 12.81
CA LEU A 172 -13.72 -6.45 11.87
C LEU A 172 -12.30 -6.99 12.10
N VAL A 173 -11.83 -7.03 13.35
CA VAL A 173 -10.49 -7.57 13.69
C VAL A 173 -10.31 -9.02 13.24
N LYS A 174 -11.38 -9.84 13.27
CA LYS A 174 -11.35 -11.23 12.76
C LYS A 174 -11.23 -11.32 11.24
N LYS A 175 -11.64 -10.27 10.52
CA LYS A 175 -11.64 -10.21 9.06
C LYS A 175 -10.38 -9.55 8.49
N ILE A 176 -9.65 -8.80 9.30
CA ILE A 176 -8.37 -8.21 8.91
C ILE A 176 -7.37 -9.34 8.59
N PRO A 177 -6.73 -9.34 7.40
CA PRO A 177 -5.68 -10.29 7.09
C PRO A 177 -4.49 -10.10 8.04
N LYS A 178 -4.30 -11.05 8.98
CA LYS A 178 -3.26 -10.98 10.03
C LYS A 178 -1.82 -11.13 9.54
N LYS A 179 -1.59 -11.30 8.23
CA LYS A 179 -0.25 -11.52 7.66
C LYS A 179 -0.08 -10.70 6.38
N PRO A 180 1.04 -9.95 6.23
CA PRO A 180 1.52 -9.63 4.89
C PRO A 180 1.72 -10.96 4.13
N PRO A 181 1.44 -11.03 2.82
CA PRO A 181 1.63 -12.24 2.03
C PRO A 181 3.05 -12.76 2.28
N ALA A 182 3.17 -14.04 2.63
CA ALA A 182 4.46 -14.66 2.92
C ALA A 182 5.41 -14.43 1.72
N PRO A 183 6.67 -14.05 1.95
CA PRO A 183 7.64 -14.06 0.87
C PRO A 183 7.72 -15.48 0.31
N ASP A 184 7.64 -15.55 -1.01
CA ASP A 184 7.60 -16.77 -1.81
C ASP A 184 8.78 -17.71 -1.43
N PRO A 185 8.54 -19.01 -1.12
CA PRO A 185 9.61 -19.94 -0.73
C PRO A 185 10.64 -20.19 -1.83
N PHE A 186 10.36 -19.78 -3.07
CA PHE A 186 11.26 -19.97 -4.21
C PHE A 186 12.46 -19.00 -4.25
N ALA A 187 12.59 -18.08 -3.28
CA ALA A 187 13.85 -17.35 -3.06
C ALA A 187 14.90 -18.22 -2.34
N ARG A 188 15.16 -19.42 -2.86
CA ARG A 188 16.36 -20.20 -2.55
C ARG A 188 17.05 -20.49 -3.86
N SER A 189 18.18 -19.80 -4.10
CA SER A 189 19.43 -20.35 -4.67
C SER A 189 20.40 -19.20 -5.00
N SER A 190 21.17 -18.73 -4.02
CA SER A 190 22.49 -18.15 -4.31
C SER A 190 23.54 -19.19 -3.95
N PRO A 191 24.33 -19.72 -4.91
CA PRO A 191 25.58 -20.37 -4.57
C PRO A 191 26.57 -19.29 -4.16
N ARG A 192 26.94 -19.28 -2.88
CA ARG A 192 28.03 -18.45 -2.35
C ARG A 192 29.35 -19.02 -2.91
N THR A 193 29.85 -18.48 -4.01
CA THR A 193 31.23 -18.71 -4.44
C THR A 193 32.18 -18.14 -3.40
N SER A 194 32.83 -19.04 -2.66
CA SER A 194 33.90 -18.74 -1.73
C SER A 194 35.13 -18.27 -2.51
N MET A 195 35.43 -16.97 -2.44
CA MET A 195 36.72 -16.43 -2.89
C MET A 195 37.77 -16.81 -1.85
N LYS A 196 38.63 -17.77 -2.21
CA LYS A 196 39.78 -18.22 -1.43
C LYS A 196 40.86 -17.13 -1.48
N VAL A 197 41.08 -16.45 -0.36
CA VAL A 197 42.20 -15.51 -0.19
C VAL A 197 43.49 -16.32 -0.09
N GLN A 198 44.45 -16.08 -1.01
CA GLN A 198 45.81 -16.62 -0.93
C GLN A 198 46.58 -15.96 0.21
N PRO A 199 47.30 -16.72 1.07
CA PRO A 199 48.25 -16.12 2.00
C PRO A 199 49.60 -15.89 1.31
N ASN A 200 50.03 -14.65 1.42
CA ASN A 200 51.34 -14.12 1.08
C ASN A 200 52.44 -14.86 1.87
N GLN A 201 53.38 -15.52 1.20
CA GLN A 201 54.60 -16.04 1.84
C GLN A 201 55.78 -15.13 1.46
N SER A 202 56.27 -14.42 2.48
CA SER A 202 57.54 -13.74 2.51
C SER A 202 58.69 -14.74 2.54
N ILE A 203 59.59 -14.66 1.56
CA ILE A 203 60.88 -15.34 1.58
C ILE A 203 61.92 -14.40 2.18
N ARG A 204 62.54 -14.84 3.27
CA ARG A 204 63.87 -14.43 3.71
C ARG A 204 64.87 -15.42 3.13
N ARG A 205 65.84 -14.93 2.36
CA ARG A 205 67.28 -15.17 2.52
C ARG A 205 68.03 -14.19 1.63
#